data_AF-A0AAD4ZGB3-F1
#
_entry.id   AF-A0AAD4ZGB3-F1
#
_cell.length_a   1.000
_cell.length_b   1.000
_cell.length_c   1.000
_cell.angle_alpha   90.00
_cell.angle_beta   90.00
_cell.angle_gamma   90.00
#
_symmetry.space_group_name_H-M   'P 1'
#
loop_
_entity.id
_entity.type
_entity.pdbx_description
1 polymer ?
#
loop_
_entity_poly.entity_id
_entity_poly.type
_entity_poly.pdbx_seq_one_letter_code
_entity_poly.pdbx_strand_id
1 'polypeptide(L)'
;MVLPEEEITRLYRVRRTVMQMLRDRKYLVGDFEINMTREQFKAKYGENMKREDLTINKTKRNDSTDQLYVFFPEEPKVGVKTIKTYTNRMKSDNVARAILVTQQNMTPMARTCISEISSKFHMEVFQEPELMVNVTEHVLVPEHQLLTNEEKKTLLERYTVKETQLPRIQLTDPVAKYYGLKRGQVMKIIRPKLHLCCGCACGCRFLIDFTISRPGLGIYNTNPIKSRHNHLHCRSDKDGLPRRRNHEALQSSKDSDANAERSELLSWRF
;
A
#
# COMPACT_ATOMS: atom_id res chain seq x y z
N MET A 1 -30.47 -9.25 -22.61
CA MET A 1 -30.68 -10.20 -21.50
C MET A 1 -30.46 -9.41 -20.24
N VAL A 2 -31.43 -9.43 -19.32
CA VAL A 2 -31.28 -8.79 -18.00
C VAL A 2 -30.22 -9.58 -17.23
N LEU A 3 -29.23 -8.89 -16.65
CA LEU A 3 -28.21 -9.56 -15.83
C LEU A 3 -28.84 -10.07 -14.52
N PRO A 4 -28.45 -11.25 -14.03
CA PRO A 4 -28.94 -11.76 -12.76
C PRO A 4 -28.54 -10.84 -11.61
N GLU A 5 -29.42 -10.74 -10.61
CA GLU A 5 -29.23 -9.85 -9.44
C GLU A 5 -27.90 -10.07 -8.70
N GLU A 6 -27.43 -11.32 -8.66
CA GLU A 6 -26.17 -11.70 -8.04
C GLU A 6 -24.98 -11.11 -8.78
N GLU A 7 -25.01 -11.09 -10.11
CA GLU A 7 -23.96 -10.52 -10.94
C GLU A 7 -23.91 -9.00 -10.78
N ILE A 8 -25.07 -8.34 -10.70
CA ILE A 8 -25.15 -6.90 -10.40
C ILE A 8 -24.50 -6.62 -9.02
N THR A 9 -24.77 -7.46 -8.03
CA THR A 9 -24.20 -7.32 -6.68
C THR A 9 -22.69 -7.52 -6.67
N ARG A 10 -22.19 -8.49 -7.45
CA ARG A 10 -20.74 -8.72 -7.62
C ARG A 10 -20.07 -7.54 -8.31
N LEU A 11 -20.61 -7.05 -9.43
CA LEU A 11 -20.08 -5.90 -10.16
C LEU A 11 -20.08 -4.63 -9.30
N TYR A 12 -21.13 -4.42 -8.51
CA TYR A 12 -21.21 -3.33 -7.54
C TYR A 12 -20.06 -3.38 -6.52
N ARG A 13 -19.83 -4.56 -5.90
CA ARG A 13 -18.74 -4.73 -4.93
C ARG A 13 -17.37 -4.53 -5.56
N VAL A 14 -17.13 -5.16 -6.72
CA VAL A 14 -15.86 -5.04 -7.46
C VAL A 14 -15.59 -3.57 -7.81
N ARG A 15 -16.59 -2.85 -8.33
CA ARG A 15 -16.47 -1.43 -8.64
C ARG A 15 -16.11 -0.60 -7.41
N ARG A 16 -16.75 -0.87 -6.26
CA ARG A 16 -16.46 -0.16 -5.01
C ARG A 16 -15.01 -0.38 -4.57
N THR A 17 -14.53 -1.62 -4.58
CA THR A 17 -13.13 -1.97 -4.27
C THR A 17 -12.16 -1.30 -5.23
N VAL A 18 -12.47 -1.25 -6.53
CA VAL A 18 -11.65 -0.54 -7.51
C VAL A 18 -11.57 0.95 -7.18
N MET A 19 -12.69 1.60 -6.85
CA MET A 19 -12.68 3.03 -6.49
C MET A 19 -11.88 3.30 -5.22
N GLN A 20 -11.96 2.43 -4.21
CA GLN A 20 -11.11 2.51 -3.02
C GLN A 20 -9.63 2.34 -3.38
N MET A 21 -9.29 1.35 -4.20
CA MET A 21 -7.92 1.14 -4.69
C MET A 21 -7.37 2.36 -5.45
N LEU A 22 -8.19 3.01 -6.26
CA LEU A 22 -7.81 4.23 -6.96
C LEU A 22 -7.54 5.39 -5.98
N ARG A 23 -8.35 5.52 -4.93
CA ARG A 23 -8.13 6.51 -3.86
C ARG A 23 -6.79 6.27 -3.16
N ASP A 24 -6.50 5.04 -2.77
CA ASP A 24 -5.26 4.67 -2.05
C ASP A 24 -4.02 4.90 -2.92
N ARG A 25 -4.15 4.72 -4.24
CA ARG A 25 -3.12 5.06 -5.24
C ARG A 25 -3.02 6.56 -5.56
N LYS A 26 -3.76 7.43 -4.84
CA LYS A 26 -3.78 8.89 -4.99
C LYS A 26 -4.36 9.40 -6.32
N TYR A 27 -5.30 8.67 -6.91
CA TYR A 27 -6.12 9.18 -8.02
C TYR A 27 -7.26 10.04 -7.49
N LEU A 28 -7.76 10.95 -8.34
CA LEU A 28 -8.87 11.84 -8.00
C LEU A 28 -10.19 11.06 -8.03
N VAL A 29 -10.65 10.63 -6.86
CA VAL A 29 -11.92 9.91 -6.68
C VAL A 29 -12.78 10.67 -5.67
N GLY A 30 -14.05 10.89 -6.00
CA GLY A 30 -14.99 11.55 -5.10
C GLY A 30 -15.55 10.58 -4.06
N ASP A 31 -15.76 11.03 -2.82
CA ASP A 31 -16.34 10.18 -1.76
C ASP A 31 -17.76 9.69 -2.13
N PHE A 32 -18.51 10.48 -2.90
CA PHE A 32 -19.82 10.11 -3.43
C PHE A 32 -19.78 8.92 -4.40
N GLU A 33 -18.65 8.70 -5.09
CA GLU A 33 -18.48 7.56 -6.00
C GLU A 33 -18.22 6.26 -5.24
N ILE A 34 -17.56 6.35 -4.08
CA ILE A 34 -17.23 5.21 -3.21
C ILE A 34 -18.46 4.79 -2.41
N ASN A 35 -19.20 5.77 -1.86
CA ASN A 35 -20.35 5.54 -0.98
C ASN A 35 -21.68 5.38 -1.74
N MET A 36 -21.63 5.22 -3.07
CA MET A 36 -22.82 4.97 -3.90
C MET A 36 -23.54 3.70 -3.43
N THR A 37 -24.86 3.76 -3.26
CA THR A 37 -25.66 2.59 -2.85
C THR A 37 -25.94 1.66 -4.04
N ARG A 38 -26.33 0.41 -3.77
CA ARG A 38 -26.70 -0.57 -4.81
C ARG A 38 -27.86 -0.07 -5.68
N GLU A 39 -28.83 0.61 -5.08
CA GLU A 39 -29.99 1.17 -5.78
C GLU A 39 -29.58 2.30 -6.72
N GLN A 40 -28.74 3.22 -6.26
CA GLN A 40 -28.17 4.29 -7.10
C GLN A 40 -27.33 3.72 -8.24
N PHE A 41 -26.60 2.63 -7.99
CA PHE A 41 -25.85 1.93 -9.01
C PHE A 41 -26.77 1.34 -10.08
N LYS A 42 -27.84 0.62 -9.69
CA LYS A 42 -28.86 0.12 -10.62
C LYS A 42 -29.53 1.25 -11.41
N ALA A 43 -29.88 2.35 -10.74
CA ALA A 43 -30.53 3.50 -11.39
C ALA A 43 -29.61 4.19 -12.42
N LYS A 44 -28.30 4.29 -12.13
CA LYS A 44 -27.34 4.94 -13.02
C LYS A 44 -27.07 4.15 -14.30
N TYR A 45 -27.05 2.82 -14.21
CA TYR A 45 -26.62 1.95 -15.30
C TYR A 45 -27.76 1.15 -15.96
N GLY A 46 -28.94 1.16 -15.36
CA GLY A 46 -30.12 0.45 -15.85
C GLY A 46 -30.05 -1.07 -15.64
N GLU A 47 -31.14 -1.76 -16.00
CA GLU A 47 -31.29 -3.21 -15.83
C GLU A 47 -30.54 -4.02 -16.90
N ASN A 48 -30.29 -3.44 -18.08
CA ASN A 48 -29.55 -4.04 -19.19
C ASN A 48 -28.11 -3.49 -19.27
N MET A 49 -27.40 -3.55 -18.14
CA MET A 49 -26.07 -2.99 -18.02
C MET A 49 -25.05 -3.73 -18.89
N LYS A 50 -24.37 -3.03 -19.79
CA LYS A 50 -23.20 -3.58 -20.49
C LYS A 50 -21.95 -3.36 -19.65
N ARG A 51 -21.06 -4.36 -19.66
CA ARG A 51 -19.78 -4.28 -18.93
C ARG A 51 -18.89 -3.18 -19.47
N GLU A 52 -18.97 -2.86 -20.76
CA GLU A 52 -18.21 -1.78 -21.38
C GLU A 52 -18.52 -0.39 -20.78
N ASP A 53 -19.76 -0.17 -20.32
CA ASP A 53 -20.22 1.07 -19.69
C ASP A 53 -19.65 1.28 -18.28
N LEU A 54 -19.05 0.24 -17.70
CA LEU A 54 -18.32 0.31 -16.43
C LEU A 54 -16.91 0.88 -16.58
N THR A 55 -16.47 1.17 -17.79
CA THR A 55 -15.13 1.71 -18.02
C THR A 55 -14.94 3.02 -17.24
N ILE A 56 -13.87 3.07 -16.44
CA ILE A 56 -13.55 4.24 -15.61
C ILE A 56 -12.28 4.88 -16.16
N ASN A 57 -12.27 6.20 -16.32
CA ASN A 57 -11.06 6.99 -16.53
C ASN A 57 -10.88 7.93 -15.33
N LYS A 58 -9.70 7.92 -14.71
CA LYS A 58 -9.35 8.82 -13.60
C LYS A 58 -7.96 9.40 -13.79
N THR A 59 -7.80 10.66 -13.41
CA THR A 59 -6.52 11.36 -13.38
C THR A 59 -5.94 11.32 -11.97
N LYS A 60 -4.61 11.44 -11.87
CA LYS A 60 -3.91 11.49 -10.59
C LYS A 60 -4.10 12.85 -9.93
N ARG A 61 -4.10 12.90 -8.59
CA ARG A 61 -4.31 14.16 -7.85
C ARG A 61 -3.18 15.17 -8.03
N ASN A 62 -1.94 14.68 -8.15
CA ASN A 62 -0.75 15.53 -8.21
C ASN A 62 -0.30 15.82 -9.66
N ASP A 63 -0.60 14.91 -10.60
CA ASP A 63 -0.15 14.99 -11.99
C ASP A 63 -1.34 14.80 -12.93
N SER A 64 -1.77 15.84 -13.64
CA SER A 64 -2.92 15.76 -14.55
C SER A 64 -2.64 14.93 -15.81
N THR A 65 -1.37 14.73 -16.16
CA THR A 65 -0.90 13.92 -17.29
C THR A 65 -1.02 12.42 -17.02
N ASP A 66 -0.95 12.01 -15.74
CA ASP A 66 -1.06 10.62 -15.34
C ASP A 66 -2.55 10.24 -15.27
N GLN A 67 -3.05 9.68 -16.37
CA GLN A 67 -4.39 9.08 -16.45
C GLN A 67 -4.33 7.56 -16.29
N LEU A 68 -5.44 6.99 -15.84
CA LEU A 68 -5.59 5.56 -15.65
C LEU A 68 -6.97 5.11 -16.14
N TYR A 69 -6.97 4.15 -17.05
CA TYR A 69 -8.17 3.44 -17.46
C TYR A 69 -8.41 2.20 -16.63
N VAL A 70 -9.67 1.91 -16.30
CA VAL A 70 -10.11 0.61 -15.81
C VAL A 70 -11.12 0.04 -16.80
N PHE A 71 -10.77 -1.07 -17.43
CA PHE A 71 -11.60 -1.76 -18.42
C PHE A 71 -12.27 -3.00 -17.82
N PHE A 72 -13.54 -3.18 -18.18
CA PHE A 72 -14.36 -4.33 -17.84
C PHE A 72 -14.80 -5.02 -19.14
N PRO A 73 -14.09 -6.07 -19.60
CA PRO A 73 -14.44 -6.84 -20.77
C PRO A 73 -15.73 -7.64 -20.53
N GLU A 74 -16.55 -7.72 -21.57
CA GLU A 74 -17.76 -8.54 -21.57
C GLU A 74 -17.44 -10.03 -21.70
N GLU A 75 -16.41 -10.38 -22.47
CA GLU A 75 -15.97 -11.76 -22.67
C GLU A 75 -15.43 -12.36 -21.36
N PRO A 76 -15.87 -13.58 -20.96
CA PRO A 76 -15.41 -14.21 -19.72
C PRO A 76 -13.92 -14.56 -19.75
N LYS A 77 -13.42 -14.98 -20.92
CA LYS A 77 -12.01 -15.22 -21.21
C LYS A 77 -11.53 -14.21 -22.22
N VAL A 78 -10.63 -13.33 -21.80
CA VAL A 78 -10.11 -12.28 -22.67
C VAL A 78 -9.07 -12.86 -23.64
N GLY A 79 -9.33 -12.64 -24.94
CA GLY A 79 -8.42 -12.98 -26.03
C GLY A 79 -7.43 -11.86 -26.39
N VAL A 80 -6.60 -12.13 -27.39
CA VAL A 80 -5.64 -11.15 -27.94
C VAL A 80 -6.36 -9.99 -28.65
N LYS A 81 -7.51 -10.27 -29.28
CA LYS A 81 -8.30 -9.27 -30.03
C LYS A 81 -8.76 -8.13 -29.13
N THR A 82 -9.33 -8.44 -27.98
CA THR A 82 -9.84 -7.47 -27.00
C THR A 82 -8.72 -6.60 -26.43
N ILE A 83 -7.56 -7.19 -26.09
CA ILE A 83 -6.37 -6.43 -25.65
C ILE A 83 -5.91 -5.44 -26.72
N LYS A 84 -5.86 -5.86 -27.99
CA LYS A 84 -5.47 -4.96 -29.09
C LYS A 84 -6.45 -3.79 -29.24
N THR A 85 -7.76 -4.04 -29.13
CA THR A 85 -8.78 -2.98 -29.13
C THR A 85 -8.55 -1.97 -28.01
N TYR A 86 -8.35 -2.43 -26.77
CA TYR A 86 -8.07 -1.53 -25.65
C TYR A 86 -6.74 -0.79 -25.78
N THR A 87 -5.70 -1.45 -26.30
CA THR A 87 -4.41 -0.82 -26.56
C THR A 87 -4.52 0.30 -27.59
N ASN A 88 -5.35 0.12 -28.63
CA ASN A 88 -5.61 1.17 -29.61
C ASN A 88 -6.36 2.35 -28.99
N ARG A 89 -7.36 2.08 -28.14
CA ARG A 89 -8.05 3.13 -27.39
C ARG A 89 -7.10 3.91 -26.47
N MET A 90 -6.22 3.21 -25.76
CA MET A 90 -5.19 3.84 -24.92
C MET A 90 -4.21 4.70 -25.73
N LYS A 91 -3.85 4.27 -26.95
CA LYS A 91 -3.01 5.06 -27.86
C LYS A 91 -3.71 6.35 -28.31
N SER A 92 -4.99 6.27 -28.68
CA SER A 92 -5.78 7.43 -29.11
C SER A 92 -5.86 8.49 -28.02
N ASP A 93 -6.07 8.06 -26.77
CA ASP A 93 -6.21 8.96 -25.63
C ASP A 93 -4.86 9.29 -24.96
N ASN A 94 -3.75 8.75 -25.49
CA ASN A 94 -2.39 8.89 -24.95
C ASN A 94 -2.27 8.53 -23.45
N VAL A 95 -2.94 7.45 -23.04
CA VAL A 95 -2.94 6.98 -21.64
C VAL A 95 -1.95 5.85 -21.46
N ALA A 96 -0.97 6.03 -20.56
CA ALA A 96 0.10 5.06 -20.34
C ALA A 96 -0.29 3.88 -19.44
N ARG A 97 -1.30 4.03 -18.57
CA ARG A 97 -1.65 3.03 -17.54
C ARG A 97 -3.08 2.53 -17.71
N ALA A 98 -3.27 1.23 -17.55
CA ALA A 98 -4.60 0.63 -17.51
C ALA A 98 -4.68 -0.53 -16.52
N ILE A 99 -5.89 -0.77 -16.03
CA ILE A 99 -6.28 -1.92 -15.23
C ILE A 99 -7.35 -2.67 -16.02
N LEU A 100 -7.15 -3.98 -16.19
CA LEU A 100 -8.09 -4.88 -16.83
C LEU A 100 -8.67 -5.82 -15.77
N VAL A 101 -9.99 -5.79 -15.58
CA VAL A 101 -10.70 -6.65 -14.62
C VAL A 101 -11.36 -7.80 -15.35
N THR A 102 -10.95 -9.05 -15.11
CA THR A 102 -11.44 -10.21 -15.88
C THR A 102 -12.27 -11.17 -15.04
N GLN A 103 -13.27 -11.79 -15.65
CA GLN A 103 -14.12 -12.79 -14.98
C GLN A 103 -13.34 -14.08 -14.68
N GLN A 104 -12.59 -14.57 -15.67
CA GLN A 104 -11.77 -15.76 -15.58
C GLN A 104 -10.30 -15.46 -15.91
N ASN A 105 -9.46 -16.49 -15.79
CA ASN A 105 -8.08 -16.44 -16.23
C ASN A 105 -7.97 -16.08 -17.72
N MET A 106 -7.01 -15.22 -18.04
CA MET A 106 -6.63 -14.83 -19.40
C MET A 106 -6.13 -16.04 -20.21
N THR A 107 -6.26 -15.96 -21.54
CA THR A 107 -5.56 -16.90 -22.42
C THR A 107 -4.03 -16.71 -22.32
N PRO A 108 -3.20 -17.77 -22.43
CA PRO A 108 -1.75 -17.64 -22.36
C PRO A 108 -1.17 -16.66 -23.39
N MET A 109 -1.71 -16.67 -24.62
CA MET A 109 -1.32 -15.73 -25.68
C MET A 109 -1.59 -14.28 -25.29
N ALA A 110 -2.73 -14.01 -24.66
CA ALA A 110 -3.06 -12.68 -24.16
C ALA A 110 -2.05 -12.18 -23.10
N ARG A 111 -1.58 -13.08 -22.22
CA ARG A 111 -0.55 -12.74 -21.22
C ARG A 111 0.78 -12.36 -21.87
N THR A 112 1.18 -13.09 -22.92
CA THR A 112 2.39 -12.77 -23.69
C THR A 112 2.27 -11.40 -24.37
N CYS A 113 1.13 -11.10 -24.99
CA CYS A 113 0.88 -9.79 -25.60
C CYS A 113 0.97 -8.64 -24.59
N ILE A 114 0.45 -8.80 -23.37
CA ILE A 114 0.59 -7.79 -22.31
C ILE A 114 2.07 -7.56 -21.97
N SER A 115 2.86 -8.64 -21.89
CA SER A 115 4.30 -8.54 -21.64
C SER A 115 5.06 -7.81 -22.75
N GLU A 116 4.68 -8.02 -24.02
CA GLU A 116 5.28 -7.32 -25.17
C GLU A 116 4.93 -5.82 -25.17
N ILE A 117 3.69 -5.49 -24.79
CA ILE A 117 3.18 -4.12 -24.76
C ILE A 117 3.70 -3.34 -23.52
N SER A 118 4.16 -4.06 -22.48
CA SER A 118 4.64 -3.51 -21.20
C SER A 118 5.73 -2.44 -21.33
N SER A 119 6.47 -2.40 -22.45
CA SER A 119 7.50 -1.40 -22.71
C SER A 119 6.94 0.01 -22.93
N LYS A 120 5.72 0.12 -23.46
CA LYS A 120 5.06 1.40 -23.75
C LYS A 120 3.87 1.66 -22.85
N PHE A 121 3.05 0.63 -22.59
CA PHE A 121 1.85 0.76 -21.77
C PHE A 121 1.93 -0.19 -20.57
N HIS A 122 1.64 0.33 -19.39
CA HIS A 122 1.60 -0.45 -18.15
C HIS A 122 0.18 -0.94 -17.89
N MET A 123 -0.08 -2.21 -18.19
CA MET A 123 -1.38 -2.84 -18.02
C MET A 123 -1.37 -3.85 -16.88
N GLU A 124 -2.25 -3.66 -15.90
CA GLU A 124 -2.42 -4.56 -14.74
C GLU A 124 -3.66 -5.43 -14.95
N VAL A 125 -3.60 -6.70 -14.54
CA VAL A 125 -4.72 -7.65 -14.70
C VAL A 125 -5.20 -8.09 -13.33
N PHE A 126 -6.47 -7.89 -13.04
CA PHE A 126 -7.14 -8.36 -11.83
C PHE A 126 -8.27 -9.31 -12.20
N GLN A 127 -8.52 -10.28 -11.32
CA GLN A 127 -9.70 -11.12 -11.45
C GLN A 127 -10.83 -10.56 -10.61
N GLU A 128 -12.07 -10.68 -11.09
CA GLU A 128 -13.24 -10.27 -10.32
C GLU A 128 -13.31 -10.88 -8.91
N PRO A 129 -12.99 -12.18 -8.68
CA PRO A 129 -13.00 -12.75 -7.34
C PRO A 129 -11.99 -12.09 -6.39
N GLU A 130 -10.83 -11.64 -6.89
CA GLU A 130 -9.82 -10.95 -6.08
C GLU A 130 -10.29 -9.56 -5.62
N LEU A 131 -11.13 -8.89 -6.42
CA LEU A 131 -11.64 -7.54 -6.15
C LEU A 131 -12.98 -7.53 -5.42
N MET A 132 -13.58 -8.70 -5.16
CA MET A 132 -14.86 -8.78 -4.44
C MET A 132 -14.75 -8.29 -2.99
N VAL A 133 -13.58 -8.44 -2.38
CA VAL A 133 -13.27 -8.00 -1.01
C VAL A 133 -11.99 -7.17 -1.05
N ASN A 134 -12.00 -6.03 -0.37
CA ASN A 134 -10.81 -5.21 -0.25
C ASN A 134 -9.82 -5.84 0.74
N VAL A 135 -8.64 -6.23 0.27
CA VAL A 135 -7.61 -6.89 1.08
C VAL A 135 -7.03 -5.95 2.15
N THR A 136 -6.98 -4.63 1.88
CA THR A 136 -6.37 -3.66 2.81
C THR A 136 -7.21 -3.40 4.06
N GLU A 137 -8.51 -3.67 4.01
CA GLU A 137 -9.43 -3.49 5.15
C GLU A 137 -9.39 -4.65 6.15
N HIS A 138 -8.68 -5.73 5.83
CA HIS A 138 -8.59 -6.89 6.69
C HIS A 138 -7.72 -6.61 7.94
N VAL A 139 -8.19 -7.01 9.12
CA VAL A 139 -7.56 -6.74 10.43
C VAL A 139 -6.08 -7.15 10.50
N LEU A 140 -5.71 -8.27 9.87
CA LEU A 140 -4.33 -8.77 9.88
C LEU A 140 -3.40 -8.04 8.91
N VAL A 141 -3.94 -7.23 7.99
CA VAL A 141 -3.16 -6.52 6.99
C VAL A 141 -2.80 -5.14 7.55
N PRO A 142 -1.52 -4.84 7.82
CA PRO A 142 -1.10 -3.54 8.32
C PRO A 142 -1.27 -2.44 7.25
N GLU A 143 -1.05 -1.20 7.65
CA GLU A 143 -1.05 -0.09 6.71
C GLU A 143 0.23 -0.07 5.87
N HIS A 144 0.07 0.27 4.59
CA HIS A 144 1.12 0.23 3.58
C HIS A 144 1.26 1.60 2.93
N GLN A 145 2.47 2.13 2.87
CA GLN A 145 2.75 3.45 2.28
C GLN A 145 3.91 3.35 1.28
N LEU A 146 3.68 3.83 0.04
CA LEU A 146 4.73 3.93 -0.97
C LEU A 146 5.72 5.04 -0.63
N LEU A 147 7.01 4.73 -0.65
CA LEU A 147 8.07 5.72 -0.49
C LEU A 147 8.45 6.33 -1.84
N THR A 148 8.74 7.63 -1.82
CA THR A 148 9.35 8.35 -2.93
C THR A 148 10.83 7.97 -3.09
N ASN A 149 11.43 8.32 -4.22
CA ASN A 149 12.85 8.03 -4.47
C ASN A 149 13.77 8.79 -3.49
N GLU A 150 13.35 9.96 -3.01
CA GLU A 150 14.08 10.76 -2.03
C GLU A 150 14.02 10.13 -0.64
N GLU A 151 12.82 9.74 -0.19
CA GLU A 151 12.62 9.00 1.06
C GLU A 151 13.38 7.67 1.04
N LYS A 152 13.40 6.98 -0.10
CA LYS A 152 14.19 5.76 -0.29
C LYS A 152 15.68 6.01 -0.09
N LYS A 153 16.25 7.07 -0.69
CA LYS A 153 17.68 7.40 -0.55
C LYS A 153 18.04 7.74 0.89
N THR A 154 17.26 8.62 1.52
CA THR A 154 17.47 8.99 2.92
C THR A 154 17.38 7.80 3.87
N LEU A 155 16.54 6.81 3.56
CA LEU A 155 16.44 5.56 4.31
C LEU A 155 17.71 4.71 4.17
N LEU A 156 18.20 4.51 2.94
CA LEU A 156 19.43 3.75 2.69
C LEU A 156 20.64 4.42 3.33
N GLU A 157 20.72 5.75 3.30
CA GLU A 157 21.77 6.54 3.94
C GLU A 157 21.71 6.44 5.47
N ARG A 158 20.52 6.62 6.06
CA ARG A 158 20.32 6.59 7.52
C ARG A 158 20.73 5.25 8.13
N TYR A 159 20.36 4.15 7.48
CA TYR A 159 20.68 2.81 7.97
C TYR A 159 22.02 2.29 7.44
N THR A 160 22.66 2.98 6.49
CA THR A 160 23.87 2.53 5.78
C THR A 160 23.71 1.13 5.15
N VAL A 161 22.52 0.85 4.61
CA VAL A 161 22.12 -0.47 4.07
C VAL A 161 22.02 -0.39 2.54
N LYS A 162 22.41 -1.47 1.85
CA LYS A 162 22.23 -1.60 0.39
C LYS A 162 20.81 -2.08 0.08
N GLU A 163 20.26 -1.68 -1.07
CA GLU A 163 18.92 -2.12 -1.51
C GLU A 163 18.75 -3.64 -1.52
N THR A 164 19.82 -4.39 -1.79
CA THR A 164 19.80 -5.86 -1.85
C THR A 164 19.57 -6.53 -0.50
N GLN A 165 19.87 -5.84 0.60
CA GLN A 165 19.76 -6.31 1.98
C GLN A 165 18.37 -6.05 2.57
N LEU A 166 17.54 -5.24 1.90
CA LEU A 166 16.16 -5.03 2.30
C LEU A 166 15.37 -6.33 2.09
N PRO A 167 14.49 -6.70 3.05
CA PRO A 167 13.52 -7.78 2.90
C PRO A 167 12.79 -7.71 1.55
N ARG A 168 12.34 -8.85 1.00
CA ARG A 168 11.69 -8.85 -0.32
C ARG A 168 10.23 -9.28 -0.34
N ILE A 169 9.41 -8.57 -1.14
CA ILE A 169 8.01 -8.90 -1.44
C ILE A 169 7.89 -9.41 -2.87
N GLN A 170 7.03 -10.42 -3.09
CA GLN A 170 6.76 -10.93 -4.44
C GLN A 170 5.77 -10.01 -5.18
N LEU A 171 5.90 -9.91 -6.50
CA LEU A 171 4.92 -9.19 -7.34
C LEU A 171 3.54 -9.85 -7.37
N THR A 172 3.49 -11.16 -7.07
CA THR A 172 2.27 -11.97 -6.99
C THR A 172 1.50 -11.76 -5.69
N ASP A 173 2.09 -11.08 -4.70
CA ASP A 173 1.41 -10.79 -3.45
C ASP A 173 0.20 -9.86 -3.70
N PRO A 174 -0.98 -10.12 -3.09
CA PRO A 174 -2.17 -9.31 -3.28
C PRO A 174 -1.97 -7.83 -2.96
N VAL A 175 -1.18 -7.49 -1.93
CA VAL A 175 -0.92 -6.10 -1.53
C VAL A 175 0.01 -5.43 -2.55
N ALA A 176 1.04 -6.13 -3.01
CA ALA A 176 1.93 -5.62 -4.05
C ALA A 176 1.18 -5.33 -5.36
N LYS A 177 0.26 -6.24 -5.73
CA LYS A 177 -0.64 -6.09 -6.86
C LYS A 177 -1.61 -4.92 -6.65
N TYR A 178 -2.19 -4.79 -5.45
CA TYR A 178 -3.12 -3.72 -5.07
C TYR A 178 -2.52 -2.31 -5.24
N TYR A 179 -1.27 -2.09 -4.84
CA TYR A 179 -0.60 -0.80 -5.01
C TYR A 179 0.07 -0.62 -6.38
N GLY A 180 0.12 -1.66 -7.22
CA GLY A 180 0.76 -1.60 -8.54
C GLY A 180 2.28 -1.39 -8.43
N LEU A 181 2.91 -2.04 -7.45
CA LEU A 181 4.34 -1.89 -7.17
C LEU A 181 5.22 -2.35 -8.34
N LYS A 182 6.24 -1.55 -8.66
CA LYS A 182 7.28 -1.86 -9.64
C LYS A 182 8.58 -2.27 -8.98
N ARG A 183 9.38 -3.07 -9.69
CA ARG A 183 10.68 -3.53 -9.21
C ARG A 183 11.57 -2.35 -8.81
N GLY A 184 12.22 -2.48 -7.66
CA GLY A 184 13.09 -1.43 -7.10
C GLY A 184 12.36 -0.35 -6.30
N GLN A 185 11.02 -0.33 -6.27
CA GLN A 185 10.27 0.50 -5.34
C GLN A 185 10.32 -0.09 -3.93
N VAL A 186 10.26 0.80 -2.94
CA VAL A 186 10.25 0.45 -1.52
C VAL A 186 8.93 0.92 -0.92
N MET A 187 8.33 0.04 -0.12
CA MET A 187 7.09 0.31 0.58
C MET A 187 7.34 0.18 2.07
N LYS A 188 6.87 1.18 2.81
CA LYS A 188 6.89 1.24 4.26
C LYS A 188 5.65 0.54 4.81
N ILE A 189 5.86 -0.36 5.76
CA ILE A 189 4.78 -1.08 6.44
C ILE A 189 4.65 -0.54 7.86
N ILE A 190 3.46 -0.07 8.22
CA ILE A 190 3.14 0.45 9.54
C ILE A 190 2.29 -0.59 10.25
N ARG A 191 2.92 -1.34 11.16
CA ARG A 191 2.20 -2.30 12.00
C ARG A 191 1.65 -1.59 13.24
N PRO A 192 0.37 -1.79 13.60
CA PRO A 192 -0.10 -1.36 14.91
C PRO A 192 0.73 -2.09 15.97
N LYS A 193 1.12 -1.36 17.03
CA LYS A 193 1.88 -1.97 18.12
C LYS A 193 0.95 -2.94 18.84
N LEU A 194 1.23 -4.23 18.73
CA LEU A 194 0.63 -5.22 19.62
C LEU A 194 1.09 -4.87 21.05
N HIS A 195 0.12 -4.66 21.94
CA HIS A 195 0.35 -4.31 23.33
C HIS A 195 1.27 -5.34 24.02
N LEU A 196 2.28 -4.79 24.73
CA LEU A 196 3.02 -5.33 25.87
C LEU A 196 3.36 -6.84 25.86
N CYS A 197 4.60 -7.16 25.48
CA CYS A 197 5.32 -8.17 26.27
C CYS A 197 5.70 -7.54 27.61
N CYS A 198 5.13 -8.09 28.69
CA CYS A 198 5.45 -7.84 30.09
C CYS A 198 6.97 -7.66 30.33
N GLY A 199 7.36 -6.47 30.83
CA GLY A 199 8.57 -6.32 31.66
C GLY A 199 9.71 -5.48 31.11
N CYS A 200 9.79 -5.19 29.82
CA CYS A 200 10.85 -4.35 29.25
C CYS A 200 10.29 -3.26 28.35
N ALA A 201 10.67 -2.01 28.63
CA ALA A 201 10.34 -0.85 27.82
C ALA A 201 10.98 -0.96 26.43
N CYS A 202 10.33 -1.66 25.51
CA CYS A 202 10.75 -1.73 24.11
C CYS A 202 9.61 -1.24 23.22
N GLY A 203 9.53 0.07 23.07
CA GLY A 203 8.67 0.72 22.08
C GLY A 203 9.19 0.55 20.65
N CYS A 204 9.44 -0.67 20.18
CA CYS A 204 9.93 -0.91 18.83
C CYS A 204 8.78 -0.77 17.82
N ARG A 205 8.70 0.39 17.14
CA ARG A 205 7.94 0.51 15.89
C ARG A 205 8.77 -0.23 14.83
N PHE A 206 8.41 -1.47 14.51
CA PHE A 206 9.08 -2.20 13.44
C PHE A 206 8.70 -1.60 12.09
N LEU A 207 9.59 -0.75 11.58
CA LEU A 207 9.64 -0.38 10.17
C LEU A 207 10.30 -1.56 9.45
N ILE A 208 9.53 -2.28 8.63
CA ILE A 208 10.11 -3.28 7.74
C ILE A 208 9.87 -2.77 6.32
N ASP A 209 10.95 -2.39 5.67
CA ASP A 209 10.93 -1.91 4.30
C ASP A 209 11.25 -3.06 3.36
N PHE A 210 10.35 -3.29 2.39
CA PHE A 210 10.52 -4.38 1.43
C PHE A 210 10.91 -3.85 0.04
N THR A 211 11.75 -4.61 -0.66
CA THR A 211 12.06 -4.46 -2.09
C THR A 211 11.44 -5.61 -2.88
N ILE A 212 11.17 -5.48 -4.17
CA ILE A 212 10.54 -6.58 -4.93
C ILE A 212 11.58 -7.62 -5.40
N SER A 213 11.31 -8.92 -5.22
CA SER A 213 12.16 -10.02 -5.71
C SER A 213 11.92 -10.44 -7.17
N ARG A 214 12.90 -11.12 -7.78
CA ARG A 214 12.76 -11.78 -9.09
C ARG A 214 11.96 -13.08 -8.93
N PRO A 215 11.05 -13.43 -9.87
CA PRO A 215 10.54 -14.79 -9.95
C PRO A 215 11.67 -15.73 -10.38
N GLY A 216 12.03 -16.72 -9.55
CA GLY A 216 12.98 -17.79 -9.90
C GLY A 216 14.30 -17.87 -9.13
N LEU A 217 14.56 -17.01 -8.14
CA LEU A 217 15.66 -17.21 -7.19
C LEU A 217 15.08 -17.68 -5.86
N GLY A 218 15.42 -18.92 -5.50
CA GLY A 218 15.05 -19.55 -4.23
C GLY A 218 15.33 -18.66 -3.03
N ILE A 219 14.53 -18.87 -1.99
CA ILE A 219 14.61 -18.17 -0.71
C ILE A 219 15.92 -18.58 -0.05
N TYR A 220 17.03 -17.93 -0.40
CA TYR A 220 18.25 -18.05 0.38
C TYR A 220 18.07 -17.22 1.65
N ASN A 221 18.05 -17.96 2.75
CA ASN A 221 18.01 -17.52 4.13
C ASN A 221 18.88 -16.26 4.31
N THR A 222 18.24 -15.09 4.42
CA THR A 222 18.94 -13.87 4.81
C THR A 222 18.88 -13.82 6.33
N ASN A 223 20.04 -13.98 6.96
CA ASN A 223 20.19 -13.83 8.40
C ASN A 223 19.49 -12.55 8.87
N PRO A 224 18.73 -12.59 9.98
CA PRO A 224 18.13 -11.38 10.53
C PRO A 224 19.23 -10.35 10.82
N ILE A 225 18.99 -9.11 10.41
CA ILE A 225 19.82 -7.96 10.75
C ILE A 225 19.83 -7.86 12.28
N LYS A 226 20.91 -8.34 12.92
CA LYS A 226 21.16 -8.08 14.35
C LYS A 226 21.33 -6.58 14.50
N SER A 227 20.36 -5.91 15.11
CA SER A 227 20.59 -4.57 15.66
C SER A 227 21.74 -4.70 16.66
N ARG A 228 22.87 -4.03 16.40
CA ARG A 228 23.94 -3.92 17.39
C ARG A 228 23.38 -3.18 18.59
N HIS A 229 23.07 -3.92 19.66
CA HIS A 229 22.87 -3.34 20.97
C HIS A 229 24.25 -3.02 21.54
N ASN A 230 24.49 -1.73 21.84
CA ASN A 230 25.52 -1.36 22.79
C ASN A 230 25.07 -1.92 24.15
N HIS A 231 25.72 -3.00 24.58
CA HIS A 231 25.58 -3.53 25.93
C HIS A 231 26.17 -2.52 26.92
N LEU A 232 25.33 -1.67 27.51
CA LEU A 232 25.59 -1.17 28.85
C LEU A 232 25.26 -2.30 29.82
N HIS A 233 26.29 -2.88 30.42
CA HIS A 233 26.18 -3.81 31.54
C HIS A 233 25.56 -3.06 32.73
N CYS A 234 24.31 -3.37 33.09
CA CYS A 234 23.82 -3.06 34.42
C CYS A 234 24.28 -4.17 35.36
N ARG A 235 25.23 -3.86 36.25
CA ARG A 235 25.56 -4.71 37.40
C ARG A 235 24.36 -4.72 38.34
N SER A 236 23.85 -5.90 38.63
CA SER A 236 22.88 -6.12 39.69
C SER A 236 23.63 -6.29 41.01
N ASP A 237 23.59 -5.30 41.89
CA ASP A 237 23.99 -5.46 43.29
C ASP A 237 22.76 -5.44 44.21
N LYS A 238 22.47 -6.66 44.68
CA LYS A 238 22.03 -7.11 46.02
C LYS A 238 20.87 -6.45 46.78
N ASP A 239 20.05 -7.38 47.27
CA ASP A 239 19.07 -7.32 48.37
C ASP A 239 19.44 -6.44 49.57
N GLY A 240 18.43 -5.80 50.16
CA GLY A 240 18.51 -5.21 51.50
C GLY A 240 17.35 -4.28 51.86
N LEU A 241 16.26 -4.82 52.41
CA LEU A 241 15.31 -4.07 53.27
C LEU A 241 16.04 -3.60 54.55
N PRO A 242 15.72 -2.43 55.17
CA PRO A 242 14.55 -2.38 56.08
C PRO A 242 13.83 -1.02 56.32
N ARG A 243 12.57 -1.17 56.76
CA ARG A 243 11.79 -0.45 57.80
C ARG A 243 11.69 1.10 57.86
N ARG A 244 10.41 1.53 57.77
CA ARG A 244 9.70 2.69 58.36
C ARG A 244 10.47 3.61 59.33
N ARG A 245 10.37 4.91 59.08
CA ARG A 245 9.98 5.94 60.07
C ARG A 245 9.44 7.19 59.35
N ASN A 246 8.24 7.60 59.71
CA ASN A 246 7.68 8.93 59.42
C ASN A 246 8.26 9.93 60.41
N HIS A 247 8.57 11.16 59.97
CA HIS A 247 8.25 12.42 60.65
C HIS A 247 8.67 13.61 59.76
N GLU A 248 7.66 14.42 59.43
CA GLU A 248 7.60 15.89 59.37
C GLU A 248 8.77 16.78 58.89
N ALA A 249 8.35 17.77 58.07
CA ALA A 249 8.56 19.21 58.23
C ALA A 249 9.34 19.97 57.14
N LEU A 250 8.57 20.87 56.52
CA LEU A 250 8.86 22.29 56.18
C LEU A 250 9.74 22.67 54.97
N GLN A 251 9.00 23.21 53.98
CA GLN A 251 9.08 24.58 53.42
C GLN A 251 10.15 25.01 52.40
N SER A 252 9.61 25.41 51.24
CA SER A 252 9.96 26.57 50.38
C SER A 252 11.29 26.49 49.61
N SER A 253 11.45 26.92 48.35
CA SER A 253 10.70 27.87 47.51
C SER A 253 11.32 27.88 46.09
N LYS A 254 10.56 28.34 45.08
CA LYS A 254 11.03 28.98 43.81
C LYS A 254 11.72 28.05 42.79
N ASP A 255 11.56 28.12 41.47
CA ASP A 255 10.78 28.87 40.49
C ASP A 255 10.87 28.01 39.22
N SER A 256 9.78 27.68 38.54
CA SER A 256 9.87 27.01 37.24
C SER A 256 8.63 27.26 36.40
N ASP A 257 8.60 28.46 35.81
CA ASP A 257 7.84 28.78 34.59
C ASP A 257 8.52 29.99 33.94
N ALA A 258 9.46 29.75 33.01
CA ALA A 258 9.87 30.66 31.93
C ALA A 258 11.19 30.22 31.26
N ASN A 259 11.23 29.11 30.50
CA ASN A 259 12.27 28.95 29.46
C ASN A 259 12.00 27.80 28.47
N ALA A 260 10.94 27.85 27.67
CA ALA A 260 10.70 26.85 26.62
C ALA A 260 10.65 27.41 25.18
N GLU A 261 10.74 28.72 24.98
CA GLU A 261 10.73 29.31 23.64
C GLU A 261 11.66 30.53 23.57
N ARG A 262 12.99 30.30 23.59
CA ARG A 262 14.02 31.25 23.11
C ARG A 262 15.42 30.66 23.16
N SER A 263 15.66 29.65 22.34
CA SER A 263 17.01 29.33 21.87
C SER A 263 16.93 28.77 20.46
N GLU A 264 16.29 29.54 19.59
CA GLU A 264 16.70 29.64 18.21
C GLU A 264 18.15 30.16 18.17
N LEU A 265 18.92 29.58 17.26
CA LEU A 265 19.98 30.25 16.49
C LEU A 265 21.29 30.59 17.23
N LEU A 266 22.39 30.28 16.52
CA LEU A 266 23.81 30.54 16.84
C LEU A 266 24.40 29.45 17.75
N SER A 267 25.32 28.59 17.30
CA SER A 267 26.59 28.89 16.63
C SER A 267 27.12 27.56 16.07
N TRP A 268 27.25 27.37 14.75
CA TRP A 268 28.50 27.53 13.99
C TRP A 268 29.79 27.13 14.74
N ARG A 269 30.56 26.22 14.12
CA ARG A 269 31.97 25.87 14.37
C ARG A 269 32.32 25.33 15.76
N PHE A 270 32.64 24.04 15.85
CA PHE A 270 34.01 23.51 15.75
C PHE A 270 33.96 21.99 15.56
#